data_AF-A0A6B3FI53-F1
#
_entry.id   AF-A0A6B3FI53-F1
#
_cell.length_a   1.000
_cell.length_b   1.000
_cell.length_c   1.000
_cell.angle_alpha   90.00
_cell.angle_beta   90.00
_cell.angle_gamma   90.00
#
_symmetry.space_group_name_H-M   'P 1'
#
loop_
_entity.id
_entity.type
_entity.pdbx_description
1 polymer ?
#
loop_
_entity_poly.entity_id
_entity_poly.type
_entity_poly.pdbx_seq_one_letter_code
_entity_poly.pdbx_strand_id
1 'polypeptide(L)' 'MTPAPETVLLDWRAADHFGRPAPCVLCGRATPMRSHQDESVHKTCAETWNAEHPFEVRFVSDAPVRRRDHDAHA' A
#
# COMPACT_ATOMS: atom_id res chain seq x y z
N MET A 1 -20.11 21.23 -6.74
CA MET A 1 -18.87 20.59 -7.21
C MET A 1 -18.30 19.82 -6.03
N THR A 2 -18.53 18.52 -5.97
CA THR A 2 -17.88 17.66 -4.97
C THR A 2 -16.40 17.59 -5.34
N PRO A 3 -15.45 17.92 -4.45
CA PRO A 3 -14.05 17.66 -4.75
C PRO A 3 -13.91 16.17 -5.03
N ALA A 4 -13.28 15.81 -6.16
CA ALA A 4 -12.91 14.43 -6.42
C ALA A 4 -12.10 13.95 -5.20
N PRO A 5 -12.33 12.73 -4.69
CA PRO A 5 -11.54 12.21 -3.59
C PRO A 5 -10.08 12.29 -4.03
N GLU A 6 -9.29 13.05 -3.29
CA GLU A 6 -7.85 13.07 -3.48
C GLU A 6 -7.39 11.61 -3.37
N THR A 7 -6.97 11.04 -4.50
CA THR A 7 -6.48 9.67 -4.52
C THR A 7 -5.21 9.64 -3.70
N VAL A 8 -5.31 9.23 -2.45
CA VAL A 8 -4.17 9.03 -1.56
C VAL A 8 -3.32 7.93 -2.19
N LEU A 9 -2.22 8.33 -2.83
CA LEU A 9 -1.31 7.41 -3.49
C LEU A 9 -0.55 6.60 -2.44
N LEU A 10 -0.60 5.27 -2.56
CA LEU A 10 0.03 4.37 -1.61
C LEU A 10 1.53 4.25 -1.88
N ASP A 11 2.38 4.47 -0.87
CA ASP A 11 3.84 4.28 -1.03
C ASP A 11 4.27 2.83 -0.71
N TRP A 12 3.87 1.89 -1.57
CA TRP A 12 4.26 0.47 -1.46
C TRP A 12 5.44 0.14 -2.37
N ARG A 13 6.53 0.89 -2.23
CA ARG A 13 7.74 0.74 -3.04
C ARG A 13 8.78 -0.17 -2.39
N ALA A 14 8.66 -0.43 -1.09
CA ALA A 14 9.56 -1.29 -0.35
C ALA A 14 9.44 -2.76 -0.79
N ALA A 15 10.55 -3.50 -0.73
CA ALA A 15 10.61 -4.91 -1.11
C ALA A 15 9.72 -5.80 -0.22
N ASP A 16 9.46 -5.40 1.03
CA ASP A 16 8.54 -6.07 1.95
C ASP A 16 7.11 -6.20 1.41
N HIS A 17 6.70 -5.31 0.50
CA HIS A 17 5.40 -5.41 -0.16
C HIS A 17 5.37 -6.44 -1.30
N PHE A 18 6.46 -7.14 -1.61
CA PHE A 18 6.52 -8.12 -2.69
C PHE A 18 6.73 -9.53 -2.14
N GLY A 19 5.70 -10.37 -2.26
CA GLY A 19 5.72 -11.77 -1.85
C GLY A 19 5.42 -12.73 -3.01
N ARG A 20 5.11 -13.98 -2.66
CA ARG A 20 4.69 -14.99 -3.65
C ARG A 20 3.39 -14.56 -4.33
N PRO A 21 3.26 -14.67 -5.68
CA PRO A 21 2.02 -14.31 -6.35
C PRO A 21 0.79 -15.03 -5.76
N ALA A 22 -0.25 -14.26 -5.45
CA ALA A 22 -1.51 -14.73 -4.89
C ALA A 22 -2.67 -13.88 -5.45
N PRO A 23 -3.92 -14.38 -5.43
CA PRO A 23 -5.06 -13.64 -5.99
C PRO A 23 -5.33 -12.35 -5.19
N CYS A 24 -5.52 -11.25 -5.90
CA CYS A 24 -5.89 -9.96 -5.33
C CYS A 24 -7.24 -10.07 -4.62
N VAL A 25 -7.32 -9.64 -3.36
CA VAL A 25 -8.55 -9.73 -2.55
C VAL A 25 -9.69 -8.85 -3.10
N LEU A 26 -9.39 -7.87 -3.95
CA LEU A 26 -10.37 -6.97 -4.56
C LEU A 26 -10.81 -7.41 -5.96
N CYS A 27 -9.87 -7.81 -6.84
CA CYS A 27 -10.17 -8.11 -8.24
C CYS A 27 -9.93 -9.59 -8.64
N GLY A 28 -9.39 -10.41 -7.74
CA GLY A 28 -9.13 -11.84 -7.95
C GLY A 28 -7.90 -12.17 -8.81
N ARG A 29 -7.30 -11.19 -9.50
CA ARG A 29 -6.13 -11.42 -10.38
C ARG A 29 -4.85 -11.62 -9.57
N ALA A 30 -3.93 -12.45 -10.08
CA ALA A 30 -2.66 -12.69 -9.42
C ALA A 30 -1.85 -11.40 -9.24
N THR A 31 -1.29 -11.21 -8.04
CA THR A 31 -0.41 -10.11 -7.69
C THR A 31 0.71 -10.59 -6.78
N PRO A 32 1.97 -10.18 -7.04
CA PRO A 32 3.05 -10.34 -6.06
C PRO A 32 2.94 -9.31 -4.93
N MET A 33 2.15 -8.25 -5.11
CA MET A 33 2.09 -7.13 -4.18
C MET A 33 1.24 -7.44 -2.94
N ARG A 34 1.64 -6.85 -1.82
CA ARG A 34 1.09 -7.05 -0.48
C ARG A 34 0.78 -5.72 0.18
N SER A 35 -0.37 -5.65 0.82
CA SER A 35 -0.69 -4.60 1.79
C SER A 35 0.22 -4.72 3.01
N HIS A 36 0.27 -3.68 3.84
CA HIS A 36 0.93 -3.70 5.14
C HIS A 36 0.43 -4.84 6.07
N GLN A 37 -0.80 -5.33 5.86
CA GLN A 37 -1.39 -6.47 6.60
C GLN A 37 -1.14 -7.83 5.93
N ASP A 38 -0.18 -7.93 5.01
CA ASP A 38 0.11 -9.12 4.19
C ASP A 38 -1.04 -9.56 3.25
N GLU A 39 -2.07 -8.71 3.07
CA GLU A 39 -3.14 -8.99 2.11
C GLU A 39 -2.63 -8.86 0.67
N SER A 40 -2.95 -9.84 -0.18
CA SER A 40 -2.60 -9.82 -1.60
C SER A 40 -3.47 -8.80 -2.33
N VAL A 41 -2.90 -7.68 -2.80
CA VAL A 41 -3.68 -6.63 -3.46
C VAL A 41 -2.80 -5.85 -4.45
N HIS A 42 -3.37 -5.42 -5.57
CA HIS A 42 -2.68 -4.47 -6.46
C HIS A 42 -2.73 -3.08 -5.84
N LYS A 43 -1.63 -2.32 -5.92
CA LYS A 43 -1.59 -0.92 -5.48
C LYS A 43 -2.78 -0.11 -5.99
N THR A 44 -3.07 -0.18 -7.30
CA THR A 44 -4.18 0.55 -7.89
C THR A 44 -5.54 0.12 -7.33
N CYS A 45 -5.75 -1.19 -7.08
CA CYS A 45 -7.00 -1.65 -6.48
C CYS A 45 -7.16 -1.11 -5.05
N ALA A 46 -6.08 -1.09 -4.27
CA ALA A 46 -6.09 -0.53 -2.93
C ALA A 46 -6.31 1.00 -2.93
N GLU A 47 -5.70 1.73 -3.87
CA GLU A 47 -5.92 3.17 -4.06
C GLU A 47 -7.36 3.51 -4.44
N THR A 48 -7.96 2.73 -5.35
CA THR A 48 -9.39 2.86 -5.69
C THR A 48 -10.27 2.62 -4.48
N TRP A 49 -10.00 1.55 -3.72
CA TRP A 49 -10.76 1.24 -2.51
C TRP A 49 -10.66 2.35 -1.47
N ASN A 50 -9.47 2.91 -1.22
CA ASN A 50 -9.30 4.04 -0.30
C ASN A 50 -10.05 5.30 -0.76
N ALA A 51 -10.15 5.55 -2.07
CA ALA A 51 -10.91 6.66 -2.61
C ALA A 51 -12.43 6.49 -2.38
N GLU A 52 -12.91 5.24 -2.37
CA GLU A 52 -14.31 4.90 -2.05
C GLU A 52 -14.59 4.83 -0.53
N HIS A 53 -13.56 4.55 0.27
CA HIS A 53 -13.62 4.33 1.73
C HIS A 53 -12.69 5.28 2.52
N PRO A 54 -12.90 6.60 2.50
CA PRO A 54 -11.95 7.58 3.03
C PRO A 54 -11.73 7.53 4.55
N PHE A 55 -12.58 6.83 5.30
CA PHE A 55 -12.49 6.70 6.76
C PHE A 55 -11.95 5.34 7.20
N GLU A 56 -11.69 4.42 6.28
CA GLU A 56 -11.19 3.10 6.63
C GLU A 56 -9.67 3.02 6.51
N VAL A 57 -9.04 2.28 7.42
CA VAL A 57 -7.57 2.16 7.54
C VAL A 57 -7.06 0.81 7.03
N ARG A 58 -7.76 0.19 6.08
CA ARG A 58 -7.43 -1.16 5.59
C ARG A 58 -6.15 -1.16 4.73
N PHE A 59 -6.00 -0.18 3.84
CA PHE A 59 -4.80 -0.01 3.02
C PHE A 59 -4.12 1.30 3.39
N VAL A 60 -3.00 1.20 4.09
CA VAL A 60 -2.20 2.36 4.53
C VAL A 60 -0.88 2.41 3.76
N SER A 61 -0.42 3.61 3.43
CA SER A 61 0.97 3.82 3.02
C SER A 61 1.89 3.40 4.14
N ASP A 62 3.07 2.89 3.81
CA ASP A 62 4.10 2.66 4.81
C ASP A 62 4.41 4.01 5.50
N ALA A 63 4.54 3.99 6.82
CA ALA A 63 5.02 5.17 7.52
C ALA A 63 6.43 5.45 7.00
N PRO A 64 6.79 6.68 6.61
CA PRO A 64 8.10 6.95 6.05
C PRO A 64 9.14 6.41 7.02
N VAL A 65 9.87 5.37 6.59
CA VAL A 65 10.95 4.79 7.38
C VAL A 65 11.94 5.92 7.59
N ARG A 66 11.87 6.55 8.77
CA ARG A 66 12.84 7.51 9.27
C ARG A 66 14.20 6.86 9.04
N ARG A 67 14.95 7.35 8.05
CA ARG A 67 16.30 6.90 7.76
C ARG A 67 17.03 6.95 9.09
N ARG A 68 17.36 5.78 9.64
CA ARG A 68 18.29 5.71 10.76
C ARG A 68 19.57 6.27 10.19
N ASP A 69 19.91 7.46 10.68
CA ASP A 69 21.20 8.09 10.51
C ASP A 69 22.26 7.01 10.75
N HIS A 70 22.98 6.66 9.68
CA HIS A 70 24.12 5.76 9.78
C HIS A 70 25.26 6.61 10.31
N ASP A 71 25.23 6.87 11.61
CA ASP A 71 26.35 7.48 12.33
C ASP A 71 26.89 6.49 13.37
N ALA A 72 28.21 6.54 13.47
CA ALA A 72 29.11 5.74 14.29
C ALA A 72 29.27 4.26 13.91
N HIS A 73 30.39 3.94 13.25
CA HIS A 73 31.36 2.98 13.80
C HIS A 73 32.80 3.32 13.36
N ALA A 74 33.51 3.92 14.34
CA ALA A 74 34.95 3.84 14.69
C ALA A 74 36.02 3.77 13.59
#